data_AF-A0A3P1W1A2-F1
#
_entry.id   AF-A0A3P1W1A2-F1
#
_cell.length_a   1.000
_cell.length_b   1.000
_cell.length_c   1.000
_cell.angle_alpha   90.00
_cell.angle_beta   90.00
_cell.angle_gamma   90.00
#
_symmetry.space_group_name_H-M   'P 1'
#
loop_
_entity.id
_entity.type
_entity.pdbx_description
1 polymer ?
#
loop_
_entity_poly.entity_id
_entity_poly.type
_entity_poly.pdbx_seq_one_letter_code
_entity_poly.pdbx_strand_id
1 'polypeptide(L)'
;MKKIVLILTGVLLLIGFTVSNIIINISESSPTGIYIINRFSKNYKINDYIVYETPKEYKKYADKKLQNLPALKKVKAAEGDKIEITENTLFINGKREGILKYNIPSKIKNNTLKKEEYFTFSENENSLDSRYYGVIDKEKIKYKAYLLLKLGGNNDKH
;
A
#
# COMPACT_ATOMS: atom_id res chain seq x y z
N MET A 1 29.50 -9.16 -34.06
CA MET A 1 28.04 -9.25 -33.76
C MET A 1 27.75 -9.89 -32.40
N LYS A 2 28.10 -11.17 -32.15
CA LYS A 2 27.80 -11.85 -30.86
C LYS A 2 28.29 -11.13 -29.60
N LYS A 3 29.51 -10.56 -29.62
CA LYS A 3 30.07 -9.77 -28.48
C LYS A 3 29.30 -8.48 -28.21
N ILE A 4 28.88 -7.77 -29.26
CA ILE A 4 28.10 -6.53 -29.15
C ILE A 4 26.71 -6.84 -28.58
N VAL A 5 26.07 -7.92 -29.05
CA VAL A 5 24.78 -8.38 -28.49
C VAL A 5 24.92 -8.72 -27.01
N LEU A 6 25.96 -9.45 -26.61
CA LEU A 6 26.19 -9.81 -25.21
C LEU A 6 26.39 -8.58 -24.31
N ILE A 7 27.15 -7.59 -24.78
CA ILE A 7 27.36 -6.33 -24.06
C ILE A 7 26.04 -5.56 -23.91
N LEU A 8 25.25 -5.44 -25.00
CA LEU A 8 23.96 -4.76 -24.95
C LEU A 8 22.97 -5.46 -24.02
N THR A 9 22.92 -6.79 -24.01
CA THR A 9 22.10 -7.56 -23.08
C THR A 9 22.53 -7.33 -21.63
N GLY A 10 23.84 -7.31 -21.34
CA GLY A 10 24.37 -7.02 -20.01
C GLY A 10 24.02 -5.61 -19.52
N VAL A 11 24.10 -4.61 -20.39
CA VAL A 11 23.71 -3.23 -20.07
C VAL A 11 22.21 -3.12 -19.80
N LEU A 12 21.37 -3.77 -20.62
CA LEU A 12 19.92 -3.82 -20.40
C LEU A 12 19.54 -4.48 -19.07
N LEU A 13 20.22 -5.57 -18.68
CA LEU A 13 20.01 -6.22 -17.39
C LEU A 13 20.45 -5.32 -16.22
N LEU A 14 21.58 -4.62 -16.34
CA LEU A 14 22.06 -3.70 -15.31
C LEU A 14 21.12 -2.49 -15.14
N ILE A 15 20.61 -1.95 -16.26
CA ILE A 15 19.59 -0.89 -16.23
C ILE A 15 18.32 -1.44 -15.58
N GLY A 16 17.85 -2.62 -16.00
CA GLY A 16 16.70 -3.31 -15.42
C GLY A 16 16.80 -3.47 -13.91
N PHE A 17 17.94 -3.97 -13.43
CA PHE A 17 18.22 -4.19 -12.00
C PHE A 17 18.30 -2.88 -11.21
N THR A 18 18.91 -1.82 -11.76
CA THR A 18 19.01 -0.52 -11.08
C THR A 18 17.66 0.23 -11.04
N VAL A 19 16.79 0.04 -12.04
CA VAL A 19 15.43 0.61 -12.02
C VAL A 19 14.46 -0.20 -11.14
N SER A 20 14.58 -1.53 -11.12
CA SER A 20 13.75 -2.41 -10.28
C SER A 20 14.34 -2.51 -8.88
N ASN A 21 13.78 -1.75 -7.94
CA ASN A 21 14.18 -1.89 -6.55
C ASN A 21 13.27 -2.90 -5.86
N ILE A 22 13.83 -3.63 -4.91
CA ILE A 22 13.10 -4.64 -4.15
C ILE A 22 12.75 -4.03 -2.78
N ILE A 23 11.53 -4.27 -2.33
CA ILE A 23 11.14 -4.04 -0.93
C ILE A 23 10.62 -5.34 -0.34
N ILE A 24 10.92 -5.56 0.94
CA ILE A 24 10.44 -6.73 1.68
C ILE A 24 9.36 -6.24 2.63
N ASN A 25 8.11 -6.67 2.41
CA ASN A 25 7.03 -6.43 3.34
C ASN A 25 7.02 -7.51 4.42
N ILE A 26 7.20 -7.09 5.66
CA ILE A 26 7.15 -7.95 6.85
C ILE A 26 5.89 -7.71 7.70
N SER A 27 5.00 -6.81 7.27
CA SER A 27 3.73 -6.51 7.94
C SER A 27 2.58 -7.27 7.29
N GLU A 28 1.68 -7.83 8.10
CA GLU A 28 0.46 -8.53 7.64
C GLU A 28 -0.62 -7.60 7.05
N SER A 29 -0.35 -6.29 6.94
CA SER A 29 -1.28 -5.36 6.29
C SER A 29 -1.37 -5.52 4.77
N SER A 30 -0.45 -6.28 4.19
CA SER A 30 -0.43 -6.76 2.81
C SER A 30 0.31 -8.10 2.81
N PRO A 31 0.27 -8.91 1.73
CA PRO A 31 1.01 -10.17 1.70
C PRO A 31 2.47 -9.96 2.10
N THR A 32 2.92 -10.69 3.12
CA THR A 32 4.33 -10.71 3.52
C THR A 32 5.12 -11.30 2.37
N GLY A 33 6.25 -10.67 2.02
CA GLY A 33 6.95 -11.07 0.81
C GLY A 33 7.84 -10.02 0.18
N ILE A 34 8.38 -10.41 -0.97
CA ILE A 34 9.25 -9.62 -1.81
C ILE A 34 8.40 -8.93 -2.87
N TYR A 35 8.57 -7.61 -3.00
CA TYR A 35 7.90 -6.80 -4.01
C TYR A 35 8.93 -6.09 -4.87
N ILE A 36 8.63 -5.98 -6.16
CA ILE A 36 9.34 -5.08 -7.06
C ILE A 36 8.61 -3.74 -7.06
N ILE A 37 9.34 -2.64 -6.94
CA ILE A 37 8.78 -1.29 -7.04
C ILE A 37 9.02 -0.65 -8.42
N ASN A 38 8.01 0.06 -8.90
CA ASN A 38 8.11 0.96 -10.04
C ASN A 38 8.14 2.41 -9.53
N ARG A 39 9.30 3.05 -9.69
CA ARG A 39 9.57 4.43 -9.23
C ARG A 39 8.98 5.50 -10.13
N PHE A 40 8.68 5.15 -11.37
CA PHE A 40 8.22 6.09 -12.40
C PHE A 40 6.69 6.07 -12.54
N SER A 41 6.02 5.05 -11.99
CA SER A 41 4.57 4.99 -12.01
C SER A 41 3.96 6.11 -11.16
N LYS A 42 3.16 6.96 -11.81
CA LYS A 42 2.34 7.98 -11.16
C LYS A 42 0.84 7.74 -11.36
N ASN A 43 0.49 6.60 -11.95
CA ASN A 43 -0.89 6.15 -12.10
C ASN A 43 -1.13 4.99 -11.12
N TYR A 44 -2.13 5.13 -10.27
CA TYR A 44 -2.52 4.13 -9.28
C TYR A 44 -4.00 3.83 -9.45
N LYS A 45 -4.37 2.57 -9.28
CA LYS A 45 -5.72 2.05 -9.44
C LYS A 45 -6.11 1.22 -8.23
N ILE A 46 -7.41 0.97 -8.09
CA ILE A 46 -7.91 -0.01 -7.13
C ILE A 46 -7.19 -1.35 -7.36
N ASN A 47 -6.84 -2.00 -6.24
CA ASN A 47 -6.02 -3.20 -6.12
C ASN A 47 -4.51 -3.05 -6.31
N ASP A 48 -3.99 -1.88 -6.68
CA ASP A 48 -2.55 -1.64 -6.68
C ASP A 48 -1.99 -1.66 -5.26
N TYR A 49 -0.75 -2.15 -5.11
CA TYR A 49 0.04 -1.88 -3.91
C TYR A 49 0.81 -0.60 -4.08
N ILE A 50 0.74 0.26 -3.07
CA ILE A 50 1.44 1.55 -3.04
C ILE A 50 2.28 1.68 -1.78
N VAL A 51 3.36 2.44 -1.91
CA VAL A 51 4.33 2.68 -0.84
C VAL A 51 4.30 4.14 -0.46
N TYR A 52 4.10 4.43 0.82
CA TYR A 52 4.12 5.80 1.36
C TYR A 52 4.59 5.82 2.82
N GLU A 53 4.91 7.01 3.33
CA GLU A 53 5.26 7.16 4.75
C GLU A 53 4.01 7.24 5.61
N THR A 54 3.94 6.44 6.66
CA THR A 54 2.93 6.62 7.71
C THR A 54 3.07 8.02 8.31
N PRO A 55 1.97 8.80 8.42
CA PRO A 55 2.03 10.14 9.00
C PRO A 55 2.65 10.13 10.41
N LYS A 56 3.51 11.12 10.70
CA LYS A 56 4.36 11.14 11.90
C LYS A 56 3.58 10.94 13.20
N GLU A 57 2.43 11.59 13.34
CA GLU A 57 1.54 11.51 14.51
C GLU A 57 0.94 10.11 14.73
N TYR A 58 0.88 9.28 13.68
CA TYR A 58 0.35 7.91 13.73
C TYR A 58 1.43 6.84 13.93
N LYS A 59 2.71 7.18 13.73
CA LYS A 59 3.83 6.25 13.90
C LYS A 59 3.83 5.59 15.29
N LYS A 60 3.38 6.29 16.33
CA LYS A 60 3.28 5.76 17.71
C LYS A 60 2.30 4.58 17.88
N TYR A 61 1.37 4.38 16.94
CA TYR A 61 0.42 3.26 16.95
C TYR A 61 0.90 2.06 16.13
N ALA A 62 2.02 2.17 15.42
CA ALA A 62 2.62 1.05 14.71
C ALA A 62 3.50 0.22 15.65
N ASP A 63 3.72 -1.05 15.32
CA ASP A 63 4.73 -1.86 15.99
C ASP A 63 6.10 -1.18 15.92
N LYS A 64 6.88 -1.23 17.02
CA LYS A 64 8.21 -0.60 17.11
C LYS A 64 9.12 -0.96 15.93
N LYS A 65 9.03 -2.21 15.44
CA LYS A 65 9.81 -2.72 14.30
C LYS A 65 9.40 -2.09 12.96
N LEU A 66 8.16 -1.62 12.84
CA LEU A 66 7.57 -1.06 11.62
C LEU A 66 7.51 0.48 11.63
N GLN A 67 7.63 1.10 12.80
CA GLN A 67 7.41 2.53 13.04
C GLN A 67 8.19 3.46 12.08
N ASN A 68 9.40 3.06 11.69
CA ASN A 68 10.29 3.83 10.82
C ASN A 68 10.41 3.26 9.39
N LEU A 69 9.63 2.23 9.07
CA LEU A 69 9.58 1.66 7.73
C LEU A 69 8.44 2.31 6.93
N PRO A 70 8.61 2.50 5.61
CA PRO A 70 7.51 2.91 4.76
C PRO A 70 6.41 1.84 4.77
N ALA A 71 5.15 2.28 4.70
CA ALA A 71 4.01 1.40 4.63
C ALA A 71 3.80 0.91 3.19
N LEU A 72 3.59 -0.39 3.01
CA LEU A 72 3.09 -1.00 1.78
C LEU A 72 1.62 -1.36 2.01
N LYS A 73 0.72 -0.75 1.25
CA LYS A 73 -0.73 -0.96 1.41
C LYS A 73 -1.43 -1.10 0.07
N LYS A 74 -2.55 -1.83 0.06
CA LYS A 74 -3.39 -2.01 -1.11
C LYS A 74 -4.39 -0.85 -1.23
N VAL A 75 -4.52 -0.29 -2.43
CA VAL A 75 -5.56 0.68 -2.77
C VAL A 75 -6.90 -0.05 -2.83
N LYS A 76 -7.87 0.40 -2.04
CA LYS A 76 -9.21 -0.18 -1.96
C LYS A 76 -10.28 0.71 -2.60
N ALA A 77 -10.08 2.01 -2.57
CA ALA A 77 -10.95 2.99 -3.20
C ALA A 77 -10.14 4.14 -3.81
N ALA A 78 -10.70 4.76 -4.85
CA ALA A 78 -10.12 5.86 -5.61
C ALA A 78 -11.21 6.89 -6.01
N GLU A 79 -10.86 7.85 -6.86
CA GLU A 79 -11.75 8.92 -7.33
C GLU A 79 -13.19 8.44 -7.60
N GLY A 80 -14.16 9.13 -6.99
CA GLY A 80 -15.59 8.84 -7.10
C GLY A 80 -16.13 7.87 -6.04
N ASP A 81 -15.28 7.09 -5.37
CA ASP A 81 -15.73 6.19 -4.29
C ASP A 81 -16.10 6.99 -3.02
N LYS A 82 -17.15 6.54 -2.34
CA LYS A 82 -17.65 7.11 -1.10
C LYS A 82 -17.08 6.35 0.10
N ILE A 83 -16.45 7.08 1.02
CA ILE A 83 -15.94 6.57 2.30
C ILE A 83 -16.87 7.06 3.41
N GLU A 84 -17.35 6.14 4.23
CA GLU A 84 -18.20 6.45 5.38
C GLU A 84 -17.75 5.70 6.62
N ILE A 85 -17.81 6.37 7.77
CA ILE A 85 -17.68 5.74 9.07
C ILE A 85 -18.93 5.99 9.88
N THR A 86 -19.52 4.92 10.39
CA THR A 86 -20.66 4.96 11.30
C THR A 86 -20.42 3.94 12.40
N GLU A 87 -20.48 4.35 13.67
CA GLU A 87 -20.28 3.47 14.82
C GLU A 87 -19.01 2.61 14.69
N ASN A 88 -17.87 3.25 14.40
CA ASN A 88 -16.58 2.59 14.17
C ASN A 88 -16.53 1.59 13.01
N THR A 89 -17.57 1.50 12.19
CA THR A 89 -17.62 0.62 11.02
C THR A 89 -17.31 1.43 9.78
N LEU A 90 -16.34 0.95 8.99
CA LEU A 90 -15.98 1.49 7.68
C LEU A 90 -16.90 0.92 6.60
N PHE A 91 -17.46 1.82 5.81
CA PHE A 91 -18.18 1.50 4.58
C PHE A 91 -17.49 2.16 3.39
N ILE A 92 -17.39 1.43 2.28
CA ILE A 92 -16.94 1.94 0.98
C ILE A 92 -18.07 1.69 -0.01
N ASN A 93 -18.60 2.75 -0.62
CA ASN A 93 -19.77 2.70 -1.50
C ASN A 93 -20.97 1.95 -0.86
N GLY A 94 -21.20 2.19 0.44
CA GLY A 94 -22.28 1.55 1.21
C GLY A 94 -22.01 0.09 1.60
N LYS A 95 -20.92 -0.53 1.13
CA LYS A 95 -20.52 -1.87 1.54
C LYS A 95 -19.67 -1.82 2.80
N ARG A 96 -20.04 -2.62 3.81
CA ARG A 96 -19.23 -2.81 5.03
C ARG A 96 -17.89 -3.48 4.67
N GLU A 97 -16.79 -2.82 4.99
CA GLU A 97 -15.44 -3.31 4.68
C GLU A 97 -14.63 -3.66 5.92
N GLY A 98 -14.84 -2.98 7.06
CA GLY A 98 -14.12 -3.33 8.29
C GLY A 98 -14.50 -2.46 9.49
N ILE A 99 -13.79 -2.65 10.60
CA ILE A 99 -13.97 -1.88 11.83
C ILE A 99 -12.71 -1.11 12.21
N LEU A 100 -12.91 -0.03 12.97
CA LEU A 100 -11.87 0.81 13.55
C LEU A 100 -11.66 0.46 15.02
N LYS A 101 -10.39 0.43 15.43
CA LYS A 101 -10.03 0.29 16.84
C LYS A 101 -10.27 1.59 17.59
N TYR A 102 -10.98 1.51 18.72
CA TYR A 102 -11.32 2.66 19.57
C TYR A 102 -10.11 3.44 20.10
N ASN A 103 -8.96 2.80 20.28
CA ASN A 103 -7.77 3.42 20.86
C ASN A 103 -6.90 4.18 19.85
N ILE A 104 -7.29 4.22 18.57
CA ILE A 104 -6.56 4.95 17.52
C ILE A 104 -7.51 5.98 16.90
N PRO A 105 -7.20 7.29 16.97
CA PRO A 105 -8.07 8.33 16.46
C PRO A 105 -8.18 8.28 14.93
N SER A 106 -9.40 8.32 14.40
CA SER A 106 -9.63 8.45 12.96
C SER A 106 -9.73 9.91 12.54
N LYS A 107 -9.07 10.25 11.43
CA LYS A 107 -9.18 11.53 10.72
C LYS A 107 -10.15 11.48 9.54
N ILE A 108 -10.77 10.33 9.27
CA ILE A 108 -11.72 10.21 8.18
C ILE A 108 -12.95 11.05 8.49
N LYS A 109 -13.39 11.78 7.48
CA LYS A 109 -14.73 12.38 7.43
C LYS A 109 -15.48 11.68 6.31
N ASN A 110 -16.80 11.52 6.44
CA ASN A 110 -17.60 10.96 5.36
C ASN A 110 -17.42 11.83 4.10
N ASN A 111 -16.89 11.25 3.03
CA ASN A 111 -16.53 11.99 1.83
C ASN A 111 -16.53 11.09 0.59
N THR A 112 -16.63 11.74 -0.57
CA THR A 112 -16.31 11.11 -1.85
C THR A 112 -14.88 11.48 -2.22
N LEU A 113 -14.09 10.49 -2.63
CA LEU A 113 -12.70 10.70 -3.02
C LEU A 113 -12.63 11.54 -4.29
N LYS A 114 -11.74 12.53 -4.27
CA LYS A 114 -11.47 13.41 -5.41
C LYS A 114 -10.46 12.78 -6.36
N LYS A 115 -10.23 13.46 -7.47
CA LYS A 115 -9.13 13.12 -8.38
C LYS A 115 -7.81 13.03 -7.63
N GLU A 116 -7.06 11.97 -7.91
CA GLU A 116 -5.74 11.69 -7.33
C GLU A 116 -5.71 11.45 -5.81
N GLU A 117 -6.89 11.19 -5.22
CA GLU A 117 -7.04 10.70 -3.85
C GLU A 117 -7.23 9.18 -3.83
N TYR A 118 -6.60 8.52 -2.87
CA TYR A 118 -6.67 7.07 -2.69
C TYR A 118 -6.97 6.72 -1.25
N PHE A 119 -7.72 5.64 -1.06
CA PHE A 119 -7.98 5.08 0.25
C PHE A 119 -7.42 3.67 0.32
N THR A 120 -6.51 3.43 1.27
CA THR A 120 -5.89 2.12 1.45
C THR A 120 -6.53 1.36 2.60
N PHE A 121 -6.70 0.06 2.42
CA PHE A 121 -7.36 -0.77 3.41
C PHE A 121 -6.78 -2.18 3.37
N SER A 122 -6.69 -2.77 4.56
CA SER A 122 -6.35 -4.18 4.76
C SER A 122 -7.47 -4.86 5.55
N GLU A 123 -7.79 -6.08 5.17
CA GLU A 123 -8.73 -6.94 5.92
C GLU A 123 -8.18 -7.29 7.32
N ASN A 124 -6.88 -7.16 7.54
CA ASN A 124 -6.30 -7.30 8.87
C ASN A 124 -6.71 -6.12 9.76
N GLU A 125 -7.46 -6.40 10.82
CA GLU A 125 -7.95 -5.39 11.76
C GLU A 125 -6.83 -4.63 12.49
N ASN A 126 -5.65 -5.24 12.61
CA ASN A 126 -4.47 -4.64 13.24
C ASN A 126 -3.71 -3.69 12.30
N SER A 127 -4.05 -3.63 11.01
CA SER A 127 -3.38 -2.77 10.05
C SER A 127 -3.60 -1.29 10.34
N LEU A 128 -2.51 -0.54 10.50
CA LEU A 128 -2.54 0.92 10.54
C LEU A 128 -2.59 1.46 9.09
N ASP A 129 -3.80 1.71 8.57
CA ASP A 129 -4.09 2.13 7.20
C ASP A 129 -5.00 3.39 7.14
N SER A 130 -5.58 3.70 5.97
CA SER A 130 -6.40 4.90 5.79
C SER A 130 -7.56 5.01 6.77
N ARG A 131 -8.02 3.91 7.39
CA ARG A 131 -9.00 3.93 8.49
C ARG A 131 -8.67 4.96 9.57
N TYR A 132 -7.39 5.23 9.81
CA TYR A 132 -6.96 6.10 10.89
C TYR A 132 -6.50 7.44 10.38
N TYR A 133 -5.53 7.47 9.46
CA TYR A 133 -4.96 8.73 8.98
C TYR A 133 -5.64 9.33 7.74
N GLY A 134 -6.66 8.65 7.21
CA GLY A 134 -7.49 9.15 6.12
C GLY A 134 -6.89 8.94 4.73
N VAL A 135 -7.36 9.80 3.83
CA VAL A 135 -7.06 9.77 2.39
C VAL A 135 -5.59 10.02 2.10
N ILE A 136 -5.06 9.31 1.11
CA ILE A 136 -3.69 9.43 0.61
C ILE A 136 -3.71 10.15 -0.73
N ASP A 137 -3.17 11.37 -0.75
CA ASP A 137 -2.93 12.12 -1.98
C ASP A 137 -1.81 11.45 -2.80
N LYS A 138 -1.94 11.46 -4.13
CA LYS A 138 -0.93 10.95 -5.07
C LYS A 138 0.49 11.42 -4.74
N GLU A 139 0.67 12.67 -4.33
CA GLU A 139 1.97 13.27 -4.02
C GLU A 139 2.65 12.65 -2.79
N LYS A 140 1.88 12.02 -1.89
CA LYS A 140 2.41 11.27 -0.74
C LYS A 140 2.86 9.85 -1.13
N ILE A 141 2.48 9.36 -2.30
CA ILE A 141 2.81 8.02 -2.77
C ILE A 141 4.20 8.05 -3.41
N LYS A 142 5.12 7.30 -2.80
CA LYS A 142 6.49 7.14 -3.30
C LYS A 142 6.52 6.22 -4.51
N TYR A 143 5.96 5.01 -4.38
CA TYR A 143 6.11 3.95 -5.38
C TYR A 143 4.84 3.13 -5.57
N LYS A 144 4.66 2.60 -6.79
CA LYS A 144 3.80 1.44 -7.04
C LYS A 144 4.61 0.16 -6.81
N ALA A 145 4.02 -0.84 -6.19
CA ALA A 145 4.66 -2.12 -5.88
C ALA A 145 3.89 -3.30 -6.49
N TYR A 146 4.63 -4.35 -6.82
CA TYR A 146 4.11 -5.60 -7.37
C TYR A 146 4.67 -6.76 -6.55
N LEU A 147 3.80 -7.62 -6.02
CA LEU A 147 4.22 -8.81 -5.30
C LEU A 147 4.95 -9.75 -6.27
N LEU A 148 6.21 -10.06 -5.97
CA LEU A 148 7.02 -11.01 -6.72
C LEU A 148 6.98 -12.39 -6.06
N LEU A 149 7.11 -12.44 -4.73
CA LEU A 149 7.14 -13.68 -3.97
C LEU A 149 6.48 -13.48 -2.60
N LYS A 150 5.45 -14.26 -2.29
CA LYS A 150 4.87 -14.32 -0.95
C LYS A 150 5.77 -15.15 -0.03
N LEU A 151 6.12 -14.62 1.14
CA LEU A 151 6.91 -15.29 2.18
C LEU A 151 6.01 -15.50 3.40
N GLY A 152 5.61 -16.75 3.66
CA GLY A 152 4.79 -17.10 4.82
C GLY A 152 3.28 -16.98 4.60
N GLY A 153 2.58 -17.91 5.23
CA GLY A 153 1.16 -18.21 5.09
C GLY A 153 0.99 -19.69 5.41
N ASN A 154 0.80 -20.02 6.69
CA ASN A 154 0.30 -21.34 7.05
C ASN A 154 -1.12 -21.44 6.48
N ASN A 155 -1.28 -22.28 5.46
CA ASN A 155 -2.53 -22.85 4.93
C ASN A 155 -3.68 -21.85 4.72
N ASP A 156 -3.93 -21.55 3.44
CA ASP A 156 -5.30 -21.42 2.95
C ASP A 156 -6.02 -22.74 3.31
N LYS A 157 -6.66 -22.79 4.48
CA LYS A 157 -7.69 -23.78 4.77
C LYS A 157 -8.98 -23.21 4.20
N HIS A 158 -9.48 -23.96 3.20
CA HIS A 158 -10.79 -23.96 2.57
C HIS A 158 -11.90 -23.18 3.28
#